data_AF-A0A7C2A1K5-F1
#
_entry.id   AF-A0A7C2A1K5-F1
#
_cell.length_a   1.000
_cell.length_b   1.000
_cell.length_c   1.000
_cell.angle_alpha   90.00
_cell.angle_beta   90.00
_cell.angle_gamma   90.00
#
_symmetry.space_group_name_H-M   'P 1'
#
loop_
_entity.id
_entity.type
_entity.pdbx_description
1 polymer ?
#
loop_
_entity_poly.entity_id
_entity_poly.type
_entity_poly.pdbx_seq_one_letter_code
_entity_poly.pdbx_strand_id
1 'polypeptide(L)'
;ISKGISAGRSNNSYRGLVKVSKKADNARNFSQCDSLLLGDKCGAHTFPYLEINNPTAQIEHEATTSKIGEDQIFYLNQRGISTENAVNLIVNGYCKEVFKELPMEFAVEAQKLLSISLEGNVG
;
A
#
# COMPACT_ATOMS: atom_id res chain seq x y z
N ILE A 1 -7.64 -3.87 4.31
CA ILE A 1 -6.83 -2.83 3.65
C ILE A 1 -5.44 -3.40 3.42
N SER A 2 -4.89 -3.22 2.22
CA SER A 2 -3.52 -3.61 1.84
C SER A 2 -2.84 -2.43 1.16
N LYS A 3 -1.61 -2.11 1.55
CA LYS A 3 -0.77 -1.04 0.96
C LYS A 3 0.53 -1.68 0.47
N GLY A 4 0.59 -2.00 -0.82
CA GLY A 4 1.76 -2.61 -1.45
C GLY A 4 2.77 -1.56 -1.91
N ILE A 5 4.06 -1.82 -1.76
CA ILE A 5 5.13 -0.97 -2.30
C ILE A 5 6.00 -1.83 -3.22
N SER A 6 6.35 -1.30 -4.38
CA SER A 6 7.24 -1.95 -5.35
C SER A 6 8.34 -0.98 -5.76
N ALA A 7 9.60 -1.45 -5.78
CA ALA A 7 10.78 -0.61 -6.02
C ALA A 7 11.82 -1.31 -6.92
N GLY A 8 12.72 -0.53 -7.51
CA GLY A 8 13.81 -1.04 -8.35
C GLY A 8 13.28 -1.85 -9.53
N ARG A 9 13.61 -3.15 -9.58
CA ARG A 9 13.16 -4.10 -10.62
C ARG A 9 12.19 -5.15 -10.08
N SER A 10 11.60 -4.90 -8.91
CA SER A 10 10.73 -5.87 -8.23
C SER A 10 9.32 -5.93 -8.84
N ASN A 11 8.63 -7.04 -8.57
CA ASN A 11 7.22 -7.20 -8.86
C ASN A 11 6.48 -7.57 -7.57
N ASN A 12 5.59 -6.70 -7.12
CA ASN A 12 4.73 -6.94 -5.97
C ASN A 12 3.34 -7.39 -6.47
N SER A 13 2.73 -8.37 -5.81
CA SER A 13 1.42 -8.90 -6.21
C SER A 13 0.52 -9.06 -5.00
N TYR A 14 -0.58 -8.31 -4.96
CA TYR A 14 -1.67 -8.57 -4.05
C TYR A 14 -2.55 -9.71 -4.59
N ARG A 15 -2.89 -10.66 -3.73
CA ARG A 15 -3.87 -11.72 -4.00
C ARG A 15 -4.82 -11.83 -2.82
N GLY A 16 -6.11 -11.74 -3.08
CA GLY A 16 -7.14 -11.80 -2.04
C GLY A 16 -8.39 -12.54 -2.51
N LEU A 17 -9.06 -13.23 -1.60
CA LEU A 17 -10.36 -13.86 -1.84
C LEU A 17 -11.34 -13.39 -0.76
N VAL A 18 -12.46 -12.82 -1.19
CA VAL A 18 -13.64 -12.58 -0.35
C VAL A 18 -14.68 -13.62 -0.73
N LYS A 19 -14.97 -14.53 0.20
CA LYS A 19 -15.97 -15.59 0.01
C LYS A 19 -17.14 -15.40 0.96
N VAL A 20 -18.34 -15.23 0.40
CA VAL A 20 -19.59 -15.19 1.15
C VAL A 20 -20.35 -16.48 0.90
N SER A 21 -20.56 -17.24 1.99
CA SER A 21 -21.29 -18.50 1.96
C SER A 21 -22.81 -18.26 1.89
N LYS A 22 -23.57 -19.25 1.40
CA LYS A 22 -25.04 -19.13 1.22
C LYS A 22 -25.79 -18.72 2.50
N LYS A 23 -25.30 -19.10 3.68
CA LYS A 23 -25.93 -18.80 4.99
C LYS A 23 -25.45 -17.49 5.64
N ALA A 24 -24.58 -16.73 4.97
CA ALA A 24 -24.00 -15.51 5.53
C ALA A 24 -24.89 -14.30 5.20
N ASP A 25 -26.06 -14.25 5.86
CA ASP A 25 -27.01 -13.16 5.66
C ASP A 25 -26.44 -11.83 6.18
N ASN A 26 -26.69 -10.75 5.42
CA ASN A 26 -26.21 -9.39 5.67
C ASN A 26 -24.69 -9.28 5.84
N ALA A 27 -23.92 -10.18 5.20
CA ALA A 27 -22.46 -10.12 5.23
C ALA A 27 -21.97 -8.79 4.63
N ARG A 28 -20.98 -8.16 5.27
CA ARG A 28 -20.37 -6.91 4.79
C ARG A 28 -18.87 -7.07 4.63
N ASN A 29 -18.34 -6.60 3.51
CA ASN A 29 -16.90 -6.53 3.30
C ASN A 29 -16.54 -5.23 2.59
N PHE A 30 -15.48 -4.60 3.07
CA PHE A 30 -14.79 -3.52 2.38
C PHE A 30 -13.32 -3.92 2.25
N SER A 31 -12.83 -4.00 1.02
CA SER A 31 -11.46 -4.41 0.70
C SER A 31 -10.78 -3.35 -0.16
N GLN A 32 -9.82 -2.63 0.43
CA GLN A 32 -9.00 -1.64 -0.27
C GLN A 32 -7.59 -2.18 -0.51
N CYS A 33 -7.12 -2.11 -1.76
CA CYS A 33 -5.85 -2.63 -2.21
C CYS A 33 -5.08 -1.56 -2.97
N ASP A 34 -4.25 -0.81 -2.26
CA ASP A 34 -3.45 0.22 -2.87
C ASP A 34 -2.05 -0.30 -3.21
N SER A 35 -1.45 0.25 -4.26
CA SER A 35 -0.09 -0.04 -4.68
C SER A 35 0.69 1.24 -4.94
N LEU A 36 1.93 1.32 -4.47
CA LEU A 36 2.85 2.42 -4.70
C LEU A 36 4.06 1.92 -5.50
N LEU A 37 4.32 2.53 -6.66
CA LEU A 37 5.51 2.27 -7.46
C LEU A 37 6.60 3.32 -7.18
N LEU A 38 7.80 2.83 -6.88
CA LEU A 38 9.03 3.60 -6.74
C LEU A 38 9.89 3.37 -7.98
N GLY A 39 9.89 4.35 -8.88
CA GLY A 39 10.58 4.29 -10.17
C GLY A 39 9.69 3.76 -11.31
N ASP A 40 10.33 3.43 -12.43
CA ASP A 40 9.71 3.05 -13.71
C ASP A 40 9.99 1.60 -14.13
N LYS A 41 10.86 0.89 -13.40
CA LYS A 41 11.30 -0.49 -13.71
C LYS A 41 10.65 -1.56 -12.82
N CYS A 42 9.78 -1.17 -11.89
CA CYS A 42 9.08 -2.07 -10.99
C CYS A 42 7.62 -2.27 -11.43
N GLY A 43 7.00 -3.33 -10.92
CA GLY A 43 5.60 -3.67 -11.19
C GLY A 43 4.80 -3.89 -9.91
N ALA A 44 3.53 -3.50 -9.92
CA ALA A 44 2.57 -3.81 -8.88
C ALA A 44 1.30 -4.37 -9.49
N HIS A 45 0.87 -5.54 -9.02
CA HIS A 45 -0.23 -6.31 -9.59
C HIS A 45 -1.28 -6.61 -8.52
N THR A 46 -2.56 -6.52 -8.86
CA THR A 46 -3.66 -6.75 -7.91
C THR A 46 -4.63 -7.77 -8.49
N PHE A 47 -4.77 -8.91 -7.82
CA PHE A 47 -5.63 -10.02 -8.23
C PHE A 47 -6.71 -10.31 -7.16
N PRO A 48 -7.82 -9.55 -7.14
CA PRO A 48 -8.92 -9.78 -6.22
C PRO A 48 -9.85 -10.88 -6.75
N TYR A 49 -10.33 -11.74 -5.86
CA TYR A 49 -11.35 -12.75 -6.13
C TYR A 49 -12.56 -12.53 -5.23
N LEU A 50 -13.76 -12.55 -5.81
CA LEU A 50 -15.02 -12.41 -5.08
C LEU A 50 -15.92 -13.61 -5.39
N GLU A 51 -16.23 -14.41 -4.38
CA GLU A 51 -17.16 -15.55 -4.47
C GLU A 51 -18.38 -15.28 -3.58
N ILE A 52 -19.41 -14.62 -4.13
CA ILE A 52 -20.55 -14.12 -3.35
C ILE A 52 -21.79 -14.99 -3.58
N ASN A 53 -22.11 -15.85 -2.62
CA ASN A 53 -23.24 -16.80 -2.73
C ASN A 53 -24.46 -16.41 -1.87
N ASN A 54 -24.52 -15.17 -1.38
CA ASN A 54 -25.68 -14.68 -0.61
C ASN A 54 -26.13 -13.32 -1.17
N PRO A 55 -27.42 -13.15 -1.54
CA PRO A 55 -27.93 -11.93 -2.17
C PRO A 55 -28.07 -10.74 -1.21
N THR A 56 -28.06 -10.97 0.10
CA THR A 56 -28.14 -9.90 1.11
C THR A 56 -26.77 -9.31 1.44
N ALA A 57 -25.69 -9.83 0.84
CA ALA A 57 -24.34 -9.37 1.09
C ALA A 57 -24.03 -8.01 0.43
N GLN A 58 -23.26 -7.17 1.11
CA GLN A 58 -22.75 -5.89 0.62
C GLN A 58 -21.23 -5.95 0.57
N ILE A 59 -20.67 -5.90 -0.63
CA ILE A 59 -19.25 -6.10 -0.87
C ILE A 59 -18.72 -4.94 -1.70
N GLU A 60 -17.71 -4.27 -1.18
CA GLU A 60 -17.03 -3.15 -1.81
C GLU A 60 -15.54 -3.50 -1.96
N HIS A 61 -15.02 -3.30 -3.16
CA HIS A 61 -13.61 -3.47 -3.46
C HIS A 61 -13.07 -2.23 -4.16
N GLU A 62 -12.01 -1.66 -3.60
CA GLU A 62 -11.27 -0.55 -4.17
C GLU A 62 -9.82 -0.96 -4.41
N ALA A 63 -9.24 -0.52 -5.52
CA ALA A 63 -7.82 -0.69 -5.79
C ALA A 63 -7.25 0.56 -6.48
N THR A 64 -6.25 1.18 -5.87
CA THR A 64 -5.61 2.39 -6.39
C THR A 64 -4.13 2.16 -6.62
N THR A 65 -3.63 2.59 -7.78
CA THR A 65 -2.20 2.57 -8.08
C THR A 65 -1.66 3.99 -8.06
N SER A 66 -0.55 4.20 -7.35
CA SER A 66 0.13 5.48 -7.21
C SER A 66 1.61 5.32 -7.56
N LYS A 67 2.23 6.40 -8.02
CA LYS A 67 3.67 6.48 -8.27
C LYS A 67 4.19 7.73 -7.57
N ILE A 68 5.38 7.66 -6.97
CA ILE A 68 6.05 8.86 -6.49
C ILE A 68 6.52 9.66 -7.71
N GLY A 69 5.96 10.86 -7.87
CA GLY A 69 6.31 11.75 -8.97
C GLY A 69 7.61 12.50 -8.71
N GLU A 70 8.36 12.78 -9.77
CA GLU A 70 9.58 13.60 -9.71
C GLU A 70 9.28 15.00 -9.14
N ASP A 71 8.13 15.58 -9.49
CA ASP A 71 7.69 16.88 -8.97
C ASP A 71 7.49 16.90 -7.45
N GLN A 72 7.00 15.80 -6.88
CA GLN A 72 6.80 15.68 -5.42
C GLN A 72 8.15 15.64 -4.70
N ILE A 73 9.11 14.88 -5.25
CA ILE A 73 10.48 14.81 -4.74
C ILE A 73 11.18 16.15 -4.92
N PHE A 74 11.06 16.76 -6.09
CA PHE A 74 11.62 18.07 -6.38
C PHE A 74 11.10 19.15 -5.42
N TYR A 75 9.80 19.16 -5.15
CA TYR A 75 9.19 20.07 -4.18
C TYR A 75 9.78 19.91 -2.77
N LEU A 76 9.93 18.67 -2.30
CA LEU A 76 10.52 18.39 -0.97
C LEU A 76 12.01 18.72 -0.93
N ASN A 77 12.74 18.43 -2.01
CA ASN A 77 14.16 18.79 -2.18
C ASN A 77 14.35 20.31 -2.11
N GLN A 78 13.48 21.11 -2.74
CA GLN A 78 13.53 22.58 -2.64
C GLN A 78 13.30 23.09 -1.21
N ARG A 79 12.68 22.30 -0.34
CA ARG A 79 12.53 22.60 1.09
C ARG A 79 13.72 22.12 1.93
N GLY A 80 14.80 21.68 1.30
CA GLY A 80 16.02 21.22 1.97
C GLY A 80 15.95 19.78 2.48
N ILE A 81 14.92 19.02 2.09
CA ILE A 81 14.77 17.61 2.48
C ILE A 81 15.56 16.77 1.45
N SER A 82 16.47 15.90 1.89
CA SER A 82 17.18 15.02 0.96
C SER A 82 16.21 14.08 0.23
N THR A 83 16.59 13.62 -0.96
CA THR A 83 15.72 12.73 -1.77
C THR A 83 15.32 11.45 -1.03
N GLU A 84 16.24 10.84 -0.28
CA GLU A 84 15.95 9.68 0.56
C GLU A 84 14.92 10.01 1.65
N ASN A 85 15.10 11.14 2.35
CA ASN A 85 14.14 11.59 3.36
C ASN A 85 12.78 11.96 2.76
N ALA A 86 12.76 12.50 1.54
CA ALA A 86 11.55 12.82 0.81
C ALA A 86 10.75 11.55 0.46
N VAL A 87 11.43 10.52 -0.05
CA VAL A 87 10.81 9.22 -0.33
C VAL A 87 10.30 8.58 0.96
N ASN A 88 11.11 8.54 2.01
CA ASN A 88 10.71 8.03 3.32
C ASN A 88 9.48 8.75 3.87
N LEU A 89 9.40 10.09 3.73
CA LEU A 89 8.26 10.86 4.16
C LEU A 89 6.98 10.47 3.40
N ILE A 90 7.05 10.37 2.07
CA ILE A 90 5.90 10.01 1.22
C ILE A 90 5.43 8.59 1.53
N VAL A 91 6.36 7.63 1.60
CA VAL A 91 6.05 6.22 1.88
C VAL A 91 5.43 6.06 3.28
N ASN A 92 5.97 6.73 4.29
CA ASN A 92 5.38 6.71 5.63
C ASN A 92 3.97 7.32 5.66
N GLY A 93 3.74 8.39 4.89
CA GLY A 93 2.42 8.96 4.69
C GLY A 93 1.44 7.98 4.04
N TYR A 94 1.91 7.25 3.02
CA TYR A 94 1.13 6.22 2.31
C TYR A 94 0.74 5.04 3.21
N CYS A 95 1.66 4.57 4.06
CA CYS A 95 1.42 3.45 5.00
C CYS A 95 0.75 3.87 6.31
N LYS A 96 0.46 5.16 6.52
CA LYS A 96 -0.02 5.71 7.79
C LYS A 96 -1.26 4.99 8.34
N GLU A 97 -2.21 4.64 7.48
CA GLU A 97 -3.43 3.92 7.89
C GLU A 97 -3.14 2.52 8.43
N VAL A 98 -2.18 1.81 7.82
CA VAL A 98 -1.78 0.48 8.28
C VAL A 98 -1.00 0.57 9.60
N PHE A 99 -0.10 1.55 9.72
CA PHE A 99 0.68 1.73 10.94
C PHE A 99 -0.15 2.14 12.16
N LYS A 100 -1.26 2.84 11.96
CA LYS A 100 -2.19 3.19 13.05
C LYS A 100 -2.85 1.98 13.70
N GLU A 101 -2.96 0.86 12.98
CA GLU A 101 -3.54 -0.38 13.51
C GLU A 101 -2.52 -1.23 14.30
N LEU A 102 -1.23 -0.87 14.24
CA LEU A 102 -0.19 -1.52 15.03
C LEU A 102 -0.06 -0.87 16.41
N PRO A 103 0.29 -1.64 17.47
CA PRO A 103 0.64 -1.04 18.75
C PRO A 103 1.82 -0.08 18.58
N MET A 104 1.82 1.01 19.34
CA MET A 104 2.72 2.15 19.15
C MET A 104 4.21 1.75 19.06
N GLU A 105 4.64 0.85 19.94
CA GLU A 105 6.02 0.34 19.98
C GLU A 105 6.43 -0.38 18.68
N PHE A 106 5.54 -1.18 18.10
CA PHE A 106 5.79 -1.85 16.82
C PHE A 106 5.63 -0.93 15.63
N ALA A 107 4.73 0.05 15.70
CA ALA A 107 4.55 1.03 14.62
C ALA A 107 5.83 1.86 14.42
N VAL A 108 6.45 2.31 15.51
CA VAL A 108 7.71 3.07 15.46
C VAL A 108 8.85 2.20 14.90
N GLU A 109 8.95 0.94 15.32
CA GLU A 109 9.98 0.04 14.83
C GLU A 109 9.80 -0.29 13.34
N ALA A 110 8.57 -0.58 12.91
CA ALA A 110 8.25 -0.85 11.51
C ALA A 110 8.59 0.34 10.61
N GLN A 111 8.32 1.58 11.05
CA GLN A 111 8.68 2.79 10.32
C GLN A 111 10.20 2.95 10.15
N LYS A 112 10.98 2.64 11.20
CA LYS A 112 12.45 2.69 11.13
C LYS A 112 13.00 1.64 10.18
N LEU A 113 12.55 0.38 10.30
CA LEU A 113 12.98 -0.71 9.43
C LEU A 113 12.62 -0.45 7.96
N LEU A 114 11.43 0.12 7.72
CA LEU A 114 11.01 0.50 6.38
C LEU A 114 11.91 1.60 5.81
N SER A 115 12.24 2.62 6.60
CA SER A 115 13.13 3.72 6.17
C SER A 115 14.52 3.20 5.77
N ILE A 116 15.09 2.29 6.55
CA ILE A 116 16.39 1.65 6.25
C ILE A 116 16.30 0.79 4.99
N SER A 117 15.17 0.07 4.81
CA SER A 117 14.99 -0.78 3.63
C SER A 117 14.80 0.02 2.34
N LEU A 118 14.31 1.26 2.43
CA LEU A 118 14.17 2.16 1.29
C LEU A 118 15.49 2.84 0.95
N GLU A 119 16.37 3.06 1.94
CA GLU A 119 17.72 3.58 1.75
C GLU A 119 18.52 2.68 0.78
N GLY A 120 19.02 3.25 -0.31
CA GLY A 120 19.78 2.52 -1.34
C GLY A 120 18.99 1.64 -2.32
N ASN A 121 17.68 1.40 -2.10
CA ASN A 121 16.82 0.64 -3.03
C ASN A 121 15.99 1.53 -3.96
N VAL A 122 16.12 2.85 -3.82
CA VAL A 122 15.51 3.86 -4.68
C VAL A 122 16.56 4.33 -5.70
N GLY A 123 16.90 3.45 -6.64
CA GLY A 123 17.91 3.68 -7.69
C GLY A 123 17.96 2.57 -8.72
#